data_AF-A0A640WJ06-F1
#
_entry.id   AF-A0A640WJ06-F1
#
_cell.length_a   1.000
_cell.length_b   1.000
_cell.length_c   1.000
_cell.angle_alpha   90.00
_cell.angle_beta   90.00
_cell.angle_gamma   90.00
#
_symmetry.space_group_name_H-M   'P 1'
#
loop_
_entity.id
_entity.type
_entity.pdbx_description
1 polymer ?
#
loop_
_entity_poly.entity_id
_entity_poly.type
_entity_poly.pdbx_seq_one_letter_code
_entity_poly.pdbx_strand_id
1 'polypeptide(L)'
;MFHIFCPYCQEYREEEEFHPSGQAHIERPAEPASVSDEAWGDYLFLRDNPRGIHHEMWVHRLGCRKFFNITRDTASYEILETYRMGEQPSITAASAEVRREQGVQTADGGWQTVGARPENSRLNEETPS
;
A
#
# COMPACT_ATOMS: atom_id res chain seq x y z
N MET A 1 18.40 -2.08 6.26
CA MET A 1 18.48 -0.62 6.26
C MET A 1 18.29 -0.15 4.84
N PHE A 2 17.28 0.69 4.60
CA PHE A 2 17.01 1.28 3.29
C PHE A 2 17.10 2.80 3.38
N HIS A 3 17.36 3.45 2.24
CA HIS A 3 17.39 4.91 2.17
C HIS A 3 15.99 5.46 1.92
N ILE A 4 15.63 6.52 2.65
CA ILE A 4 14.36 7.21 2.51
C ILE A 4 14.62 8.61 1.93
N PHE A 5 13.91 8.96 0.86
CA PHE A 5 13.95 10.32 0.32
C PHE A 5 13.05 11.23 1.15
N CYS A 6 13.60 12.31 1.72
CA CYS A 6 12.80 13.30 2.43
C CYS A 6 12.31 14.38 1.44
N PRO A 7 11.00 14.55 1.20
CA PRO A 7 10.48 15.51 0.21
C PRO A 7 10.64 16.98 0.64
N TYR A 8 11.08 17.22 1.88
CA TYR A 8 11.37 18.55 2.41
C TYR A 8 12.86 18.89 2.37
N CYS A 9 13.73 17.94 2.73
CA CYS A 9 15.19 18.10 2.63
C CYS A 9 15.72 17.89 1.20
N GLN A 10 14.92 17.23 0.35
CA GLN A 10 15.24 16.91 -1.04
C GLN A 10 16.49 16.04 -1.21
N GLU A 11 16.63 15.06 -0.31
CA GLU A 11 17.79 14.17 -0.27
C GLU A 11 17.41 12.80 0.32
N TYR A 12 18.21 11.79 -0.03
CA TYR A 12 18.14 10.47 0.57
C TYR A 12 18.90 10.44 1.89
N ARG A 13 18.30 9.85 2.92
CA ARG A 13 18.90 9.65 4.24
C ARG A 13 18.65 8.24 4.75
N GLU A 14 19.42 7.85 5.74
CA GLU A 14 19.32 6.53 6.37
C GLU A 14 18.03 6.39 7.18
N GLU A 15 17.44 5.20 7.17
CA GLU A 15 16.19 4.84 7.86
C GLU A 15 16.20 5.26 9.34
N GLU A 16 17.35 5.15 10.02
CA GLU A 16 17.49 5.48 11.44
C GLU A 16 17.28 6.97 11.77
N GLU A 17 17.37 7.86 10.76
CA GLU A 17 17.02 9.27 10.94
C GLU A 17 15.50 9.48 11.03
N PHE A 18 14.71 8.49 10.63
CA PHE A 18 13.25 8.56 10.52
C PHE A 18 12.55 7.68 11.56
N HIS A 19 11.25 7.92 11.74
CA HIS A 19 10.41 7.08 12.56
C HIS A 19 9.06 6.81 11.90
N PRO A 20 8.61 5.54 11.82
CA PRO A 20 7.27 5.23 11.34
C PRO A 20 6.23 5.74 12.33
N SER A 21 5.14 6.28 11.81
CA SER A 21 4.04 6.90 12.58
C SER A 21 2.68 6.27 12.25
N GLY A 22 2.68 5.07 11.67
CA GLY A 22 1.49 4.29 11.35
C GLY A 22 1.01 4.46 9.91
N GLN A 23 -0.23 4.03 9.66
CA GLN A 23 -0.88 4.14 8.36
C GLN A 23 -1.12 5.62 7.98
N ALA A 24 -0.89 5.96 6.72
CA ALA A 24 -1.18 7.29 6.17
C ALA A 24 -2.70 7.48 5.97
N HIS A 25 -3.10 8.74 5.78
CA HIS A 25 -4.47 9.11 5.37
C HIS A 25 -5.59 8.77 6.35
N ILE A 26 -5.25 8.55 7.62
CA ILE A 26 -6.25 8.42 8.68
C ILE A 26 -6.51 9.80 9.26
N GLU A 27 -7.68 10.33 8.94
CA GLU A 27 -8.12 11.61 9.46
C GLU A 27 -8.84 11.42 10.78
N ARG A 28 -8.51 12.30 11.73
CA ARG A 28 -9.27 12.38 12.98
C ARG A 28 -10.66 12.92 12.69
N PRO A 29 -11.73 12.31 13.23
CA PRO A 29 -13.07 12.90 13.17
C PRO A 29 -13.05 14.36 13.63
N ALA A 30 -13.65 15.26 12.83
CA ALA A 30 -13.63 16.70 13.10
C ALA A 30 -14.29 17.06 14.43
N GLU A 31 -15.37 16.36 14.78
CA GLU A 31 -16.12 16.53 16.02
C GLU A 31 -16.16 15.22 16.83
N PRO A 32 -15.09 14.87 17.56
CA PRO A 32 -14.97 13.59 18.27
C PRO A 32 -16.07 13.32 19.31
N ALA A 33 -16.67 14.36 19.88
CA ALA A 33 -17.74 14.22 20.86
C ALA A 33 -19.09 13.83 20.23
N SER A 34 -19.21 13.93 18.91
CA SER A 34 -20.46 13.67 18.18
C SER A 34 -20.49 12.29 17.51
N VAL A 35 -19.37 11.58 17.46
CA VAL A 35 -19.31 10.23 16.88
C VAL A 35 -19.70 9.17 17.91
N SER A 36 -20.28 8.07 17.43
CA SER A 36 -20.57 6.91 18.29
C SER A 36 -19.29 6.28 18.85
N ASP A 37 -19.39 5.62 20.00
CA ASP A 37 -18.29 4.85 20.61
C ASP A 37 -17.66 3.84 19.64
N GLU A 38 -18.46 3.19 18.78
CA GLU A 38 -17.98 2.25 17.76
C GLU A 38 -17.06 2.94 16.75
N ALA A 39 -17.56 3.96 16.04
CA ALA A 39 -16.75 4.76 15.11
C ALA A 39 -15.52 5.40 15.77
N TRP A 40 -15.62 5.81 17.03
CA TRP A 40 -14.47 6.32 17.78
C TRP A 40 -13.45 5.22 18.09
N GLY A 41 -13.91 4.03 18.47
CA GLY A 41 -13.08 2.84 18.66
C GLY A 41 -12.34 2.45 17.39
N ASP A 42 -13.01 2.47 16.24
CA ASP A 42 -12.40 2.20 14.94
C ASP A 42 -11.27 3.21 14.66
N TYR A 43 -11.53 4.50 14.84
CA TYR A 43 -10.50 5.53 14.68
C TYR A 43 -9.31 5.36 15.65
N LEU A 44 -9.56 4.97 16.90
CA LEU A 44 -8.48 4.82 17.88
C LEU A 44 -7.63 3.58 17.67
N PHE A 45 -8.24 2.46 17.27
CA PHE A 45 -7.61 1.14 17.40
C PHE A 45 -7.45 0.38 16.08
N LEU A 46 -8.27 0.66 15.05
CA LEU A 46 -8.23 -0.11 13.81
C LEU A 46 -7.36 0.53 12.74
N ARG A 47 -6.44 -0.25 12.18
CA ARG A 47 -5.53 0.15 11.10
C ARG A 47 -5.44 -0.99 10.09
N ASP A 48 -5.28 -0.65 8.82
CA ASP A 48 -4.94 -1.63 7.81
C ASP A 48 -3.51 -2.12 8.03
N ASN A 49 -3.30 -3.41 7.79
CA ASN A 49 -1.98 -4.05 7.85
C ASN A 49 -1.79 -4.96 6.63
N PRO A 50 -1.74 -4.39 5.42
CA PRO A 50 -1.64 -5.17 4.20
C PRO A 50 -0.23 -5.79 4.06
N ARG A 51 -0.19 -7.03 3.56
CA ARG A 51 1.03 -7.62 3.02
C ARG A 51 1.15 -7.21 1.54
N GLY A 52 2.12 -6.35 1.24
CA GLY A 52 2.28 -5.74 -0.09
C GLY A 52 2.27 -4.22 0.01
N ILE A 53 1.72 -3.52 -0.99
CA ILE A 53 1.71 -2.06 -1.02
C ILE A 53 0.94 -1.49 0.16
N HIS A 54 1.61 -0.63 0.92
CA HIS A 54 1.08 0.08 2.07
C HIS A 54 1.45 1.55 2.01
N HIS A 55 0.51 2.42 2.43
CA HIS A 55 0.73 3.84 2.57
C HIS A 55 0.96 4.15 4.05
N GLU A 56 2.17 4.60 4.37
CA GLU A 56 2.63 4.82 5.73
C GLU A 56 2.99 6.29 5.95
N MET A 57 2.77 6.78 7.17
CA MET A 57 3.21 8.10 7.59
C MET A 57 4.54 7.99 8.35
N TRP A 58 5.50 8.83 8.03
CA TRP A 58 6.84 8.85 8.61
C TRP A 58 7.25 10.27 9.01
N VAL A 59 8.16 10.38 9.99
CA VAL A 59 8.74 11.66 10.43
C VAL A 59 10.26 11.62 10.37
N HIS A 60 10.88 12.65 9.78
CA HIS A 60 12.34 12.81 9.75
C HIS A 60 12.87 13.34 11.08
N ARG A 61 12.88 12.48 12.11
CA ARG A 61 13.14 12.84 13.51
C ARG A 61 14.49 13.49 13.76
N LEU A 62 15.55 13.00 13.11
CA LEU A 62 16.90 13.54 13.26
C LEU A 62 17.25 14.65 12.26
N GLY A 63 16.32 15.01 11.36
CA GLY A 63 16.48 16.05 10.35
C GLY A 63 15.44 17.16 10.46
N CYS A 64 14.61 17.35 9.43
CA CYS A 64 13.68 18.49 9.34
C CYS A 64 12.47 18.40 10.28
N ARG A 65 12.25 17.26 10.94
CA ARG A 65 11.13 16.98 11.86
C ARG A 65 9.74 17.13 11.24
N LYS A 66 9.65 17.10 9.90
CA LYS A 66 8.37 17.12 9.18
C LYS A 66 7.84 15.70 9.01
N PHE A 67 6.52 15.57 9.07
CA PHE A 67 5.81 14.37 8.67
C PHE A 67 5.63 14.36 7.15
N PHE A 68 5.71 13.19 6.55
CA PHE A 68 5.42 12.93 5.15
C PHE A 68 4.95 11.48 5.00
N ASN A 69 4.51 11.11 3.81
CA ASN A 69 4.01 9.78 3.54
C ASN A 69 4.96 9.01 2.62
N ILE A 70 4.92 7.68 2.75
CA ILE A 70 5.70 6.73 1.96
C ILE A 70 4.76 5.66 1.44
N THR A 71 4.88 5.31 0.15
CA THR A 71 4.30 4.08 -0.39
C THR A 71 5.40 3.03 -0.41
N ARG A 72 5.20 1.93 0.31
CA ARG A 72 6.20 0.85 0.45
C ARG A 72 5.54 -0.50 0.26
N ASP A 73 6.26 -1.44 -0.36
CA ASP A 73 5.88 -2.85 -0.31
C ASP A 73 6.36 -3.45 1.02
N THR A 74 5.43 -3.83 1.89
CA THR A 74 5.74 -4.36 3.23
C THR A 74 6.32 -5.77 3.20
N ALA A 75 6.29 -6.47 2.07
CA ALA A 75 6.92 -7.78 1.91
C ALA A 75 8.37 -7.69 1.40
N SER A 76 8.66 -6.77 0.47
CA SER A 76 10.02 -6.60 -0.08
C SER A 76 10.83 -5.47 0.59
N TYR A 77 10.14 -4.58 1.30
CA TYR A 77 10.65 -3.31 1.85
C TYR A 77 11.07 -2.27 0.80
N GLU A 78 10.69 -2.48 -0.46
CA GLU A 78 10.92 -1.49 -1.52
C GLU A 78 10.07 -0.24 -1.28
N ILE A 79 10.73 0.92 -1.22
CA ILE A 79 10.07 2.22 -1.22
C ILE A 79 9.78 2.61 -2.66
N LEU A 80 8.50 2.75 -2.98
CA LEU A 80 8.02 3.03 -4.33
C LEU A 80 7.88 4.53 -4.59
N GLU A 81 7.49 5.29 -3.56
CA GLU A 81 7.40 6.75 -3.63
C GLU A 81 7.38 7.37 -2.22
N THR A 82 7.72 8.66 -2.16
CA THR A 82 7.54 9.51 -0.97
C THR A 82 6.83 10.80 -1.39
N TYR A 83 5.87 11.26 -0.60
CA TYR A 83 5.06 12.43 -0.93
C TYR A 83 4.68 13.22 0.33
N ARG A 84 4.30 14.49 0.18
CA ARG A 84 4.06 15.39 1.31
C ARG A 84 2.71 15.10 1.97
N MET A 85 2.55 15.60 3.19
CA MET A 85 1.25 15.57 3.87
C MET A 85 0.20 16.33 3.06
N GLY A 86 -0.98 15.73 2.90
CA GLY A 86 -2.09 16.27 2.11
C GLY A 86 -2.04 15.93 0.62
N GLU A 87 -0.94 15.35 0.13
CA GLU A 87 -0.87 14.80 -1.24
C GLU A 87 -1.38 13.36 -1.26
N GLN A 88 -1.82 12.91 -2.44
CA GLN A 88 -2.28 11.54 -2.67
C GLN A 88 -1.18 10.69 -3.31
N PRO A 89 -1.12 9.37 -3.02
CA PRO A 89 -0.14 8.48 -3.61
C PRO A 89 -0.41 8.30 -5.10
N SER A 90 0.65 8.25 -5.92
CA SER A 90 0.54 7.94 -7.35
C SER A 90 0.56 6.43 -7.61
N ILE A 91 1.08 5.66 -6.65
CA ILE A 91 1.19 4.21 -6.71
C ILE A 91 0.26 3.62 -5.66
N THR A 92 -0.66 2.76 -6.07
CA THR A 92 -1.56 1.97 -5.20
C THR A 92 -1.46 0.49 -5.54
N ALA A 93 -2.00 -0.39 -4.68
CA ALA A 93 -2.09 -1.83 -4.94
C ALA A 93 -2.68 -2.13 -6.34
N ALA A 94 -3.80 -1.50 -6.67
CA ALA A 94 -4.45 -1.65 -7.97
C ALA A 94 -3.55 -1.19 -9.14
N SER A 95 -2.86 -0.05 -9.00
CA SER A 95 -1.97 0.45 -10.06
C SER A 95 -0.76 -0.47 -10.30
N ALA A 96 -0.29 -1.16 -9.26
CA ALA A 96 0.84 -2.07 -9.36
C ALA A 96 0.44 -3.42 -9.96
N GLU A 97 -0.76 -3.91 -9.68
CA GLU A 97 -1.35 -5.09 -10.34
C GLU A 97 -1.49 -4.85 -11.84
N VAL A 98 -2.04 -3.71 -12.25
CA VAL A 98 -2.14 -3.32 -13.67
C VAL A 98 -0.77 -3.30 -14.34
N ARG A 99 0.27 -2.78 -13.67
CA ARG A 99 1.66 -2.80 -14.21
C ARG A 99 2.18 -4.22 -14.36
N ARG A 100 1.88 -5.12 -13.43
CA ARG A 100 2.28 -6.54 -13.52
C ARG A 100 1.58 -7.20 -14.70
N GLU A 101 0.29 -7.00 -14.88
CA GLU A 101 -0.48 -7.53 -16.02
C GLU A 101 0.01 -7.00 -17.36
N GLN A 102 0.30 -5.70 -17.46
CA GLN A 102 0.85 -5.08 -18.68
C GLN A 102 2.29 -5.50 -18.98
N GLY A 103 3.08 -5.84 -17.95
CA GLY A 103 4.43 -6.38 -18.08
C GLY A 103 4.47 -7.88 -18.40
N VAL A 104 3.36 -8.60 -18.21
CA VAL A 104 3.19 -9.97 -18.72
C VAL A 104 2.97 -9.88 -20.22
N GLN A 105 4.06 -9.91 -20.98
CA GLN A 105 3.99 -10.22 -22.39
C GLN A 105 3.47 -11.67 -22.50
N THR A 106 2.21 -11.84 -22.89
CA THR A 106 1.75 -13.14 -23.40
C THR A 106 2.52 -13.37 -24.68
N ALA A 107 3.64 -14.09 -24.59
CA ALA A 107 4.26 -14.65 -25.76
C ALA A 107 3.21 -15.54 -26.43
N ASP A 108 2.82 -15.17 -27.65
CA ASP A 108 2.05 -16.03 -28.55
C ASP A 108 2.91 -17.26 -28.90
N GLY A 109 2.96 -18.22 -27.99
CA GLY A 109 3.65 -19.49 -28.19
C GLY A 109 4.25 -20.08 -26.91
N GLY A 110 3.50 -20.99 -26.26
CA GLY A 110 3.93 -22.11 -25.38
C GLY A 110 4.97 -21.82 -24.29
N TRP A 111 4.81 -22.20 -23.01
CA TRP A 111 4.23 -23.40 -22.44
C TRP A 111 3.58 -23.04 -21.10
N GLN A 112 2.38 -23.58 -20.85
CA GLN A 112 1.74 -23.50 -19.54
C GLN A 112 2.58 -24.24 -18.50
N THR A 113 2.95 -23.55 -17.42
CA THR A 113 3.46 -24.20 -16.22
C THR A 113 2.33 -24.95 -15.52
N VAL A 114 2.66 -26.15 -15.07
CA VAL A 114 1.75 -27.14 -14.47
C VAL A 114 1.15 -26.56 -13.18
N GLY A 115 -0.16 -26.30 -13.15
CA GLY A 115 -0.85 -26.03 -11.87
C GLY A 115 -2.14 -25.21 -11.92
N ALA A 116 -2.39 -24.38 -12.93
CA ALA A 116 -3.62 -23.59 -13.00
C ALA A 116 -4.60 -24.20 -14.02
N ARG A 117 -5.55 -25.01 -13.53
CA ARG A 117 -6.75 -25.34 -14.32
C ARG A 117 -7.67 -24.10 -14.28
N PRO A 118 -8.01 -23.47 -15.41
CA PRO A 118 -9.01 -22.41 -15.41
C PRO A 118 -10.37 -23.04 -15.07
N GLU A 119 -11.03 -22.49 -14.06
CA GLU A 119 -12.38 -22.87 -13.65
C GLU A 119 -13.35 -22.40 -14.75
N ASN A 120 -13.65 -23.28 -15.71
CA ASN A 120 -14.72 -23.01 -16.67
C ASN A 120 -16.05 -23.35 -16.01
N SER A 121 -16.86 -22.33 -15.74
CA SER A 121 -18.20 -22.39 -15.12
C SER A 121 -19.28 -23.04 -16.00
N ARG A 122 -18.94 -24.01 -16.85
CA ARG A 122 -19.86 -24.65 -17.81
C ARG A 122 -20.06 -26.16 -17.62
N LEU A 123 -19.77 -26.71 -16.44
CA LEU A 123 -19.87 -28.17 -16.22
C LEU A 123 -21.07 -28.64 -15.38
N ASN A 124 -21.98 -27.74 -14.98
CA ASN A 124 -23.15 -28.10 -14.16
C ASN A 124 -24.50 -27.79 -14.83
N GLU A 125 -24.58 -27.90 -16.16
CA GLU A 125 -25.87 -28.05 -16.84
C GLU A 125 -25.75 -29.28 -17.74
N GLU A 126 -26.77 -30.15 -17.69
CA GLU A 126 -26.89 -31.44 -18.37
C GLU A 126 -26.41 -32.68 -17.59
N THR A 127 -27.23 -33.10 -16.63
CA THR A 127 -27.41 -34.54 -16.33
C THR A 127 -28.87 -34.90 -16.58
N PRO A 128 -29.22 -35.60 -17.68
CA PRO A 128 -30.52 -36.21 -17.85
C PRO A 128 -30.48 -37.72 -17.56
N SER A 129 -31.23 -38.14 -16.54
CA SER A 129 -32.16 -39.29 -16.54
C SER A 129 -32.86 -39.37 -15.18
#